data_AF-A0A348AHU3-F1
#
_entry.id   AF-A0A348AHU3-F1
#
_cell.length_a   1.000
_cell.length_b   1.000
_cell.length_c   1.000
_cell.angle_alpha   90.00
_cell.angle_beta   90.00
_cell.angle_gamma   90.00
#
_symmetry.space_group_name_H-M   'P 1'
#
loop_
_entity.id
_entity.type
_entity.pdbx_description
1 polymer ?
#
loop_
_entity_poly.entity_id
_entity_poly.type
_entity_poly.pdbx_seq_one_letter_code
_entity_poly.pdbx_strand_id
1 'polypeptide(L)'
;MTEFSPTKGGGYHLYGAMRNNILDELIADYIGIVAAGHYEAGWFLRFTGLENYPLYRDGGRLEIYRGNPSLSDEAFRVLQTLVKRAAENLARFDRENRMHLHKPAGQTALLAALTRLTLEELAGEEAGIYLARSLRLKKNF
;
A
#
# COMPACT_ATOMS: atom_id res chain seq x y z
N MET A 1 3.30 -9.94 -55.39
CA MET A 1 3.12 -8.79 -54.47
C MET A 1 1.92 -9.12 -53.62
N THR A 2 2.18 -9.56 -52.39
CA THR A 2 1.17 -10.03 -51.45
C THR A 2 1.47 -9.31 -50.14
N GLU A 3 0.52 -8.50 -49.69
CA GLU A 3 0.59 -7.75 -48.45
C GLU A 3 0.56 -8.71 -47.26
N PHE A 4 1.58 -8.65 -46.41
CA PHE A 4 1.58 -9.32 -45.11
C PHE A 4 1.11 -8.31 -44.06
N SER A 5 -0.13 -8.49 -43.60
CA SER A 5 -0.69 -7.75 -42.48
C SER A 5 -0.20 -8.38 -41.17
N PRO A 6 0.54 -7.68 -40.29
CA PRO A 6 0.93 -8.25 -39.02
C PRO A 6 -0.28 -8.24 -38.10
N THR A 7 -0.74 -9.45 -37.79
CA THR A 7 -1.74 -9.76 -36.78
C THR A 7 -1.35 -9.14 -35.44
N LYS A 8 -2.36 -8.61 -34.74
CA LYS A 8 -2.29 -8.13 -33.35
C LYS A 8 -1.89 -9.26 -32.41
N GLY A 9 -0.60 -9.56 -32.34
CA GLY A 9 0.04 -10.42 -31.35
C GLY A 9 0.67 -9.58 -30.25
N GLY A 10 -0.14 -8.81 -29.51
CA GLY A 10 0.31 -8.04 -28.35
C GLY A 10 0.36 -8.92 -27.11
N GLY A 11 1.33 -9.83 -27.06
CA GLY A 11 1.80 -10.34 -25.77
C GLY A 11 2.33 -9.18 -24.91
N TYR A 12 2.42 -9.43 -23.60
CA TYR A 12 3.30 -8.73 -22.66
C TYR A 12 2.82 -7.43 -21.99
N HIS A 13 1.58 -7.34 -21.50
CA HIS A 13 1.25 -6.37 -20.41
C HIS A 13 0.47 -6.96 -19.22
N LEU A 14 0.58 -8.28 -18.99
CA LEU A 14 0.12 -8.88 -17.74
C LEU A 14 1.14 -8.76 -16.59
N TYR A 15 2.39 -8.39 -16.90
CA TYR A 15 3.50 -8.27 -15.94
C TYR A 15 4.47 -7.15 -16.34
N GLY A 16 3.94 -5.97 -16.68
CA GLY A 16 4.72 -4.75 -16.91
C GLY A 16 5.18 -4.13 -15.60
N ALA A 17 6.23 -4.74 -15.04
CA ALA A 17 7.23 -4.22 -14.12
C ALA A 17 6.95 -2.84 -13.46
N MET A 18 6.82 -2.82 -12.13
CA MET A 18 6.85 -1.59 -11.31
C MET A 18 5.70 -0.59 -11.56
N ARG A 19 4.48 -1.07 -11.84
CA ARG A 19 3.27 -0.24 -11.68
C ARG A 19 3.23 0.23 -10.23
N ASN A 20 3.37 1.54 -10.03
CA ASN A 20 3.16 2.26 -8.77
C ASN A 20 2.28 1.42 -7.82
N ASN A 21 2.89 0.79 -6.81
CA ASN A 21 2.15 0.01 -5.84
C ASN A 21 1.83 0.96 -4.69
N ILE A 22 0.54 1.24 -4.47
CA ILE A 22 0.13 2.15 -3.39
C ILE A 22 0.60 1.64 -2.02
N LEU A 23 0.89 0.35 -1.90
CA LEU A 23 1.56 -0.24 -0.74
C LEU A 23 3.01 0.28 -0.58
N ASP A 24 3.77 0.46 -1.65
CA ASP A 24 5.12 1.02 -1.58
C ASP A 24 5.08 2.48 -1.11
N GLU A 25 4.08 3.24 -1.56
CA GLU A 25 3.80 4.59 -1.04
C GLU A 25 3.46 4.56 0.46
N LEU A 26 2.58 3.65 0.88
CA LEU A 26 2.26 3.48 2.30
C LEU A 26 3.49 3.12 3.13
N ILE A 27 4.37 2.24 2.62
CA ILE A 27 5.63 1.86 3.28
C ILE A 27 6.57 3.07 3.38
N ALA A 28 6.74 3.82 2.29
CA ALA A 28 7.63 4.97 2.25
C ALA A 28 7.15 6.09 3.19
N ASP A 29 5.86 6.45 3.12
CA ASP A 29 5.27 7.46 3.99
C ASP A 29 5.27 6.97 5.46
N TYR A 30 5.02 5.68 5.73
CA TYR A 30 5.12 5.14 7.09
C TYR A 30 6.51 5.38 7.70
N ILE A 31 7.60 5.08 6.98
CA ILE A 31 8.97 5.32 7.47
C ILE A 31 9.18 6.80 7.76
N GLY A 32 8.78 7.68 6.83
CA GLY A 32 8.95 9.13 6.97
C GLY A 32 8.17 9.70 8.16
N ILE A 33 6.93 9.24 8.35
CA ILE A 33 6.05 9.69 9.43
C ILE A 33 6.55 9.16 10.80
N VAL A 34 6.97 7.89 10.88
CA VAL A 34 7.57 7.34 12.11
C VAL A 34 8.84 8.09 12.51
N ALA A 35 9.66 8.50 11.54
CA ALA A 35 10.84 9.31 11.81
C ALA A 35 10.50 10.68 12.43
N ALA A 36 9.28 11.19 12.22
CA ALA A 36 8.75 12.39 12.87
C ALA A 36 8.13 12.13 14.26
N GLY A 37 8.08 10.86 14.71
CA GLY A 37 7.82 10.48 16.11
C GLY A 37 6.84 9.33 16.30
N HIS A 38 5.76 9.27 15.52
CA HIS A 38 4.85 8.11 15.48
C HIS A 38 4.04 8.11 14.20
N TYR A 39 3.62 6.91 13.77
CA TYR A 39 2.75 6.80 12.61
C TYR A 39 1.34 7.29 12.94
N GLU A 40 0.85 8.22 12.12
CA GLU A 40 -0.49 8.77 12.19
C GLU A 40 -1.12 8.59 10.80
N ALA A 41 -2.21 7.81 10.73
CA ALA A 41 -2.82 7.46 9.45
C ALA A 41 -3.38 8.70 8.73
N GLY A 42 -3.90 9.69 9.46
CA GLY A 42 -4.44 10.93 8.89
C GLY A 42 -3.44 11.69 8.03
N TRP A 43 -2.14 11.67 8.34
CA TRP A 43 -1.11 12.28 7.49
C TRP A 43 -0.99 11.58 6.14
N PHE A 44 -0.91 10.24 6.14
CA PHE A 44 -0.90 9.45 4.90
C PHE A 44 -2.21 9.61 4.10
N LEU A 45 -3.36 9.61 4.78
CA LEU A 45 -4.65 9.81 4.15
C LEU A 45 -4.75 11.19 3.50
N ARG A 46 -4.20 12.23 4.14
CA ARG A 46 -4.12 13.57 3.53
C ARG A 46 -3.27 13.60 2.27
N PHE A 47 -2.16 12.87 2.23
CA PHE A 47 -1.32 12.78 1.03
C PHE A 47 -2.02 12.09 -0.12
N THR A 48 -2.79 11.03 0.18
CA THR A 48 -3.50 10.23 -0.83
C THR A 48 -4.81 10.87 -1.30
N GLY A 49 -5.34 11.86 -0.58
CA GLY A 49 -6.62 12.53 -0.88
C GLY A 49 -7.83 11.89 -0.20
N LEU A 50 -7.60 11.13 0.87
CA LEU A 50 -8.59 10.36 1.63
C LEU A 50 -8.87 10.94 3.02
N GLU A 51 -8.40 12.14 3.34
CA GLU A 51 -8.58 12.76 4.66
C GLU A 51 -10.05 12.96 5.07
N ASN A 52 -10.95 13.07 4.09
CA ASN A 52 -12.40 13.25 4.29
C ASN A 52 -13.20 12.02 3.83
N TYR A 53 -12.58 10.83 3.80
CA TYR A 53 -13.24 9.59 3.38
C TYR A 53 -14.65 9.45 4.00
N PRO A 54 -15.70 9.13 3.21
CA PRO A 54 -15.65 8.56 1.85
C PRO A 54 -15.51 9.59 0.72
N LEU A 55 -15.41 10.89 1.01
CA LEU A 55 -15.16 11.90 -0.02
C LEU A 55 -13.69 11.89 -0.42
N TYR A 56 -13.44 11.68 -1.71
CA TYR A 56 -12.11 11.79 -2.30
C TYR A 56 -11.81 13.25 -2.66
N ARG A 57 -10.59 13.72 -2.36
CA ARG A 57 -10.10 15.03 -2.78
C ARG A 57 -9.30 14.91 -4.07
N ASP A 58 -9.74 15.63 -5.10
CA ASP A 58 -9.03 15.73 -6.38
C ASP A 58 -7.59 16.25 -6.20
N GLY A 59 -6.69 15.75 -7.05
CA GLY A 59 -5.25 16.02 -6.96
C GLY A 59 -4.57 15.29 -5.78
N GLY A 60 -5.23 14.32 -5.16
CA GLY A 60 -4.60 13.41 -4.21
C GLY A 60 -3.65 12.44 -4.91
N ARG A 61 -2.60 11.98 -4.21
CA ARG A 61 -1.59 11.09 -4.81
C ARG A 61 -2.18 9.77 -5.35
N LEU A 62 -3.33 9.35 -4.80
CA LEU A 62 -4.02 8.13 -5.23
C LEU A 62 -4.48 8.17 -6.70
N GLU A 63 -4.70 9.34 -7.30
CA GLU A 63 -5.06 9.47 -8.73
C GLU A 63 -4.04 8.82 -9.67
N ILE A 64 -2.75 8.86 -9.30
CA ILE A 64 -1.65 8.27 -10.06
C ILE A 64 -1.84 6.75 -10.22
N TYR A 65 -2.60 6.14 -9.32
CA TYR A 65 -2.86 4.69 -9.26
C TYR A 65 -4.08 4.25 -10.06
N ARG A 66 -4.81 5.17 -10.70
CA ARG A 66 -5.86 4.80 -11.65
C ARG A 66 -5.30 4.04 -12.84
N GLY A 67 -4.02 4.19 -13.18
CA GLY A 67 -3.37 3.44 -14.25
C GLY A 67 -3.79 3.89 -15.66
N ASN A 68 -3.33 3.13 -16.66
CA ASN A 68 -3.63 3.34 -18.09
C ASN A 68 -3.90 1.98 -18.80
N PRO A 69 -5.13 1.71 -19.29
CA PRO A 69 -6.32 2.56 -19.16
C PRO A 69 -6.72 2.74 -17.70
N SER A 70 -7.37 3.86 -17.39
CA SER A 70 -7.76 4.18 -16.02
C SER A 70 -8.79 3.18 -15.46
N LEU A 71 -8.66 2.88 -14.17
CA LEU A 71 -9.66 2.16 -13.40
C LEU A 71 -11.03 2.83 -13.55
N SER A 72 -12.09 2.02 -13.61
CA SER A 72 -13.46 2.53 -13.47
C SER A 72 -13.63 3.20 -12.12
N ASP A 73 -14.62 4.06 -11.99
CA ASP A 73 -14.86 4.76 -10.73
C ASP A 73 -15.21 3.80 -9.58
N GLU A 74 -15.88 2.68 -9.88
CA GLU A 74 -16.15 1.62 -8.90
C GLU A 74 -14.86 0.96 -8.44
N ALA A 75 -13.98 0.58 -9.37
CA ALA A 75 -12.70 -0.02 -9.03
C ALA A 75 -11.81 0.96 -8.25
N PHE A 76 -11.86 2.26 -8.58
CA PHE A 76 -11.16 3.29 -7.83
C PHE A 76 -11.72 3.46 -6.41
N ARG A 77 -13.04 3.43 -6.20
CA ARG A 77 -13.65 3.45 -4.86
C ARG A 77 -13.26 2.23 -4.02
N VAL A 78 -13.13 1.06 -4.64
CA VAL A 78 -12.60 -0.14 -3.98
C VAL A 78 -11.16 0.09 -3.54
N LEU A 79 -10.31 0.62 -4.43
CA LEU A 79 -8.92 0.97 -4.10
C LEU A 79 -8.84 1.97 -2.95
N GLN A 80 -9.63 3.04 -2.97
CA GLN A 80 -9.71 4.03 -1.87
C GLN A 80 -10.03 3.35 -0.54
N THR A 81 -10.98 2.41 -0.54
CA THR A 81 -11.38 1.68 0.66
C THR A 81 -10.26 0.78 1.17
N LEU A 82 -9.55 0.08 0.28
CA LEU A 82 -8.40 -0.75 0.64
C LEU A 82 -7.27 0.08 1.27
N VAL A 83 -6.91 1.20 0.63
CA VAL A 83 -5.84 2.11 1.09
C VAL A 83 -6.18 2.70 2.46
N LYS A 84 -7.42 3.17 2.63
CA LYS A 84 -7.91 3.71 3.90
C LYS A 84 -7.79 2.67 5.01
N ARG A 85 -8.33 1.47 4.79
CA ARG A 85 -8.30 0.39 5.78
C ARG A 85 -6.87 -0.06 6.10
N ALA A 86 -6.02 -0.19 5.09
CA ALA A 86 -4.62 -0.57 5.27
C ALA A 86 -3.86 0.44 6.14
N ALA A 87 -4.02 1.74 5.86
CA ALA A 87 -3.40 2.80 6.64
C ALA A 87 -3.83 2.78 8.12
N GLU A 88 -5.13 2.62 8.38
CA GLU A 88 -5.66 2.57 9.75
C GLU A 88 -5.29 1.30 10.51
N ASN A 89 -5.29 0.15 9.83
CA ASN A 89 -4.85 -1.11 10.41
C ASN A 89 -3.38 -1.05 10.79
N LEU A 90 -2.53 -0.47 9.92
CA LEU A 90 -1.13 -0.23 10.22
C LEU A 90 -0.95 0.72 11.40
N ALA A 91 -1.74 1.80 11.50
CA ALA A 91 -1.70 2.71 12.65
C ALA A 91 -2.14 2.06 13.96
N ARG A 92 -3.17 1.21 13.92
CA ARG A 92 -3.58 0.41 15.09
C ARG A 92 -2.44 -0.50 15.53
N PHE A 93 -1.85 -1.24 14.59
CA PHE A 93 -0.75 -2.17 14.89
C PHE A 93 0.50 -1.44 15.41
N ASP A 94 0.87 -0.30 14.81
CA ASP A 94 2.00 0.53 15.26
C ASP A 94 1.81 1.01 16.70
N ARG A 95 0.62 1.53 17.02
CA ARG A 95 0.27 2.01 18.36
C ARG A 95 0.34 0.90 19.40
N GLU A 96 -0.21 -0.27 19.09
CA GLU A 96 -0.23 -1.44 19.99
C GLU A 96 1.16 -2.02 20.24
N ASN A 97 2.09 -1.88 19.29
CA ASN A 97 3.42 -2.48 19.33
C ASN A 97 4.56 -1.45 19.41
N ARG A 98 4.24 -0.18 19.72
CA ARG A 98 5.14 0.98 19.62
C ARG A 98 6.49 0.77 20.29
N MET A 99 6.48 0.22 21.51
CA MET A 99 7.70 -0.03 22.30
C MET A 99 8.69 -0.97 21.61
N HIS A 100 8.22 -1.82 20.70
CA HIS A 100 9.03 -2.75 19.94
C HIS A 100 9.35 -2.22 18.55
N LEU A 101 8.35 -1.67 17.85
CA LEU A 101 8.51 -1.26 16.45
C LEU A 101 9.33 0.02 16.28
N HIS A 102 9.36 0.91 17.27
CA HIS A 102 10.11 2.18 17.16
C HIS A 102 11.60 2.04 17.52
N LYS A 103 12.08 0.82 17.81
CA LYS A 103 13.51 0.52 17.90
C LYS A 103 14.08 0.23 16.50
N PRO A 104 15.36 0.50 16.20
CA PRO A 104 15.93 0.26 14.87
C PRO A 104 15.73 -1.16 14.31
N ALA A 105 15.85 -2.19 15.15
CA ALA A 105 15.59 -3.58 14.78
C ALA A 105 14.10 -3.83 14.49
N GLY A 106 13.19 -3.19 15.24
CA GLY A 106 11.75 -3.27 15.05
C GLY A 106 11.30 -2.62 13.75
N GLN A 107 11.83 -1.43 13.43
CA GLN A 107 11.56 -0.73 12.18
C GLN A 107 12.03 -1.56 10.98
N THR A 108 13.25 -2.10 11.04
CA THR A 108 13.78 -3.00 10.00
C THR A 108 12.95 -4.29 9.84
N ALA A 109 12.46 -4.84 10.94
CA ALA A 109 11.61 -6.03 10.92
C ALA A 109 10.25 -5.73 10.30
N LEU A 110 9.63 -4.60 10.68
CA LEU A 110 8.34 -4.17 10.15
C LEU A 110 8.42 -3.83 8.66
N LEU A 111 9.46 -3.13 8.22
CA LEU A 111 9.67 -2.84 6.81
C LEU A 111 9.68 -4.13 5.99
N ALA A 112 10.49 -5.11 6.40
CA ALA A 112 10.54 -6.40 5.73
C ALA A 112 9.25 -7.23 5.88
N ALA A 113 8.43 -6.97 6.90
CA ALA A 113 7.13 -7.59 7.03
C ALA A 113 6.14 -6.99 6.02
N LEU A 114 6.12 -5.67 5.86
CA LEU A 114 5.25 -4.96 4.93
C LEU A 114 5.56 -5.31 3.47
N THR A 115 6.83 -5.52 3.10
CA THR A 115 7.19 -5.96 1.73
C THR A 115 6.71 -7.38 1.38
N ARG A 116 6.15 -8.12 2.34
CA ARG A 116 5.65 -9.50 2.16
C ARG A 116 4.12 -9.59 2.16
N LEU A 117 3.44 -8.49 2.46
CA LEU A 117 1.99 -8.44 2.50
C LEU A 117 1.44 -7.82 1.23
N THR A 118 0.20 -8.13 0.91
CA THR A 118 -0.55 -7.38 -0.10
C THR A 118 -1.34 -6.23 0.55
N LEU A 119 -1.82 -5.29 -0.28
CA LEU A 119 -2.68 -4.22 0.20
C LEU A 119 -3.98 -4.78 0.81
N GLU A 120 -4.53 -5.83 0.22
CA GLU A 120 -5.75 -6.51 0.68
C GLU A 120 -5.54 -7.18 2.04
N GLU A 121 -4.41 -7.87 2.24
CA GLU A 121 -4.06 -8.46 3.54
C GLU A 121 -3.93 -7.38 4.61
N LEU A 122 -3.33 -6.24 4.27
CA LEU A 122 -3.19 -5.11 5.21
C LEU A 122 -4.51 -4.38 5.47
N ALA A 123 -5.43 -4.37 4.49
CA ALA A 123 -6.77 -3.79 4.62
C ALA A 123 -7.76 -4.72 5.35
N GLY A 124 -7.49 -6.02 5.37
CA GLY A 124 -8.35 -7.04 5.96
C GLY A 124 -8.51 -6.91 7.48
N GLU A 125 -9.50 -7.62 8.03
CA GLU A 125 -9.72 -7.67 9.48
C GLU A 125 -8.56 -8.36 10.20
N GLU A 126 -7.95 -9.35 9.55
CA GLU A 126 -6.83 -10.14 10.05
C GLU A 126 -5.46 -9.47 9.86
N ALA A 127 -5.40 -8.20 9.46
CA ALA A 127 -4.15 -7.47 9.19
C ALA A 127 -3.15 -7.55 10.37
N GLY A 128 -3.64 -7.44 11.61
CA GLY A 128 -2.80 -7.58 12.80
C GLY A 128 -2.16 -8.96 12.94
N ILE A 129 -2.88 -10.03 12.56
CA ILE A 129 -2.36 -11.40 12.56
C ILE A 129 -1.29 -11.55 11.47
N TYR A 130 -1.55 -11.05 10.26
CA TYR A 130 -0.59 -11.11 9.17
C TYR A 130 0.71 -10.36 9.50
N LEU A 131 0.60 -9.14 10.06
CA LEU A 131 1.74 -8.36 10.53
C LEU A 131 2.52 -9.08 11.62
N ALA A 132 1.84 -9.58 12.66
CA ALA A 132 2.48 -10.31 13.75
C ALA A 132 3.18 -11.60 13.28
N ARG A 133 2.55 -12.34 12.36
CA ARG A 133 3.13 -13.56 11.77
C ARG A 133 4.37 -13.23 10.95
N SER A 134 4.31 -12.20 10.11
CA SER A 134 5.42 -11.79 9.25
C SER A 134 6.64 -11.32 10.06
N LEU A 135 6.42 -10.65 11.19
CA LEU A 135 7.48 -10.27 12.14
C LEU A 135 8.13 -11.48 12.83
N ARG A 136 7.36 -12.53 13.17
CA ARG A 136 7.89 -13.75 13.81
C ARG A 136 8.79 -14.57 12.88
N LEU A 137 8.54 -14.53 11.56
CA LEU A 137 9.38 -15.21 10.56
C LEU A 137 10.84 -14.69 10.55
N LYS A 138 11.14 -13.54 11.17
CA LYS A 138 12.51 -13.01 11.30
C LYS A 138 13.25 -13.40 12.58
N LYS A 139 12.62 -14.06 13.56
CA LYS A 139 13.36 -14.53 14.76
C LYS A 139 14.27 -15.74 14.50
N ASN A 140 14.23 -16.32 13.30
CA ASN A 140 14.93 -17.57 12.94
C ASN A 140 16.08 -17.39 11.94
N PHE A 141 16.61 -16.18 11.77
CA PHE A 141 17.81 -15.90 10.95
C PHE A 141 18.83 -15.10 11.74
#